data_AF-A0A661X434-F1
#
_entry.id   AF-A0A661X434-F1
#
_cell.length_a   1.000
_cell.length_b   1.000
_cell.length_c   1.000
_cell.angle_alpha   90.00
_cell.angle_beta   90.00
_cell.angle_gamma   90.00
#
_symmetry.space_group_name_H-M   'P 1'
#
loop_
_entity.id
_entity.type
_entity.pdbx_description
1 polymer ?
#
loop_
_entity_poly.entity_id
_entity_poly.type
_entity_poly.pdbx_seq_one_letter_code
_entity_poly.pdbx_strand_id
1 'polypeptide(L)'
;MNRRKRIHPVLKVFLIVLIIILVFLIGAGIYAYRVYLTYATSLPSIKDIQYEPPQSSEIFDRSGNLIRTVYFAEDRIYVPLSEVPQNFIDALIASED
;
A
#
# COMPACT_ATOMS: atom_id res chain seq x y z
N MET A 1 -59.09 27.05 -10.01
CA MET A 1 -57.99 27.95 -10.44
C MET A 1 -56.69 27.15 -10.47
N ASN A 2 -56.46 26.36 -11.53
CA ASN A 2 -55.29 25.48 -11.62
C ASN A 2 -54.21 26.12 -12.50
N ARG A 3 -53.30 26.86 -11.87
CA ARG A 3 -52.09 27.36 -12.55
C ARG A 3 -51.12 26.18 -12.75
N ARG A 4 -51.21 25.50 -13.89
CA ARG A 4 -50.17 24.56 -14.34
C ARG A 4 -48.88 25.36 -14.52
N LYS A 5 -47.93 25.24 -13.58
CA LYS A 5 -46.61 25.86 -13.67
C LYS A 5 -45.94 25.32 -14.95
N ARG A 6 -45.80 26.17 -15.98
CA ARG A 6 -45.02 25.87 -17.18
C ARG A 6 -43.57 25.73 -16.74
N ILE A 7 -43.10 24.49 -16.59
CA ILE A 7 -41.69 24.22 -16.32
C ILE A 7 -40.91 24.77 -17.53
N HIS A 8 -40.14 25.84 -17.33
CA HIS A 8 -39.40 26.47 -18.41
C HIS A 8 -38.44 25.44 -19.03
N PRO A 9 -38.34 25.36 -20.37
CA PRO A 9 -37.56 24.33 -21.06
C PRO A 9 -36.10 24.27 -20.59
N VAL A 10 -35.53 25.40 -20.19
CA VAL A 10 -34.19 25.52 -19.60
C VAL A 10 -34.04 24.73 -18.30
N LEU A 11 -35.05 24.77 -17.42
CA LEU A 11 -35.03 24.03 -16.15
C LEU A 11 -35.10 22.51 -16.38
N LYS A 12 -35.84 22.07 -17.41
CA LYS A 12 -35.87 20.64 -17.79
C LYS A 12 -34.53 20.17 -18.32
N VAL A 13 -33.88 20.94 -19.20
CA VAL A 13 -32.56 20.62 -19.74
C VAL A 13 -31.51 20.58 -18.63
N PHE A 14 -31.52 21.56 -17.73
CA PHE A 14 -30.64 21.58 -16.56
C PHE A 14 -30.79 20.33 -15.70
N LEU A 15 -32.03 19.91 -15.43
CA LEU A 15 -32.31 18.73 -14.62
C LEU A 15 -31.87 17.43 -15.30
N ILE A 16 -32.01 17.34 -16.63
CA ILE A 16 -31.49 16.20 -17.42
C ILE A 16 -29.96 16.14 -17.34
N VAL A 17 -29.27 17.27 -17.53
CA VAL A 17 -27.80 17.33 -17.40
C VAL A 17 -27.34 16.94 -16.01
N LEU A 18 -28.03 17.41 -14.97
CA LEU A 18 -27.74 17.05 -13.58
C LEU A 18 -27.88 15.54 -13.34
N ILE A 19 -28.93 14.91 -13.89
CA ILE A 19 -29.13 13.46 -13.80
C ILE A 19 -28.00 12.70 -14.51
N ILE A 20 -27.59 13.14 -15.71
CA ILE A 20 -26.50 12.51 -16.46
C ILE A 20 -25.20 12.57 -15.66
N ILE A 21 -24.87 13.72 -15.07
CA ILE A 21 -23.69 13.88 -14.21
C ILE A 21 -23.77 12.95 -13.00
N LEU A 22 -24.93 12.87 -12.35
CA LEU A 22 -25.11 12.00 -11.19
C LEU A 22 -24.92 10.52 -11.55
N VAL A 23 -25.49 10.07 -12.67
CA VAL A 23 -25.31 8.70 -13.18
C VAL A 23 -23.84 8.43 -13.48
N PHE A 24 -23.14 9.37 -14.11
CA PHE A 24 -21.71 9.24 -14.39
C PHE A 24 -20.87 9.13 -13.12
N LEU A 25 -21.12 9.98 -12.12
CA LEU A 25 -20.41 9.93 -10.83
C LEU A 25 -20.65 8.61 -10.08
N ILE A 26 -21.89 8.11 -10.08
CA ILE A 26 -22.21 6.81 -9.49
C ILE A 26 -21.47 5.70 -10.24
N GLY A 27 -21.49 5.71 -11.57
CA GLY A 27 -20.77 4.73 -12.38
C GLY A 27 -19.27 4.74 -12.12
N ALA A 28 -18.66 5.92 -12.06
CA ALA A 28 -17.25 6.11 -11.72
C ALA A 28 -16.92 5.61 -10.30
N GLY A 29 -17.78 5.90 -9.32
CA GLY A 29 -17.63 5.42 -7.94
C GLY A 29 -17.69 3.89 -7.85
N ILE A 30 -18.65 3.26 -8.53
CA ILE A 30 -18.75 1.79 -8.59
C ILE A 30 -17.50 1.20 -9.24
N TYR A 31 -17.03 1.77 -10.36
CA TYR A 31 -15.81 1.32 -11.03
C TYR A 31 -14.58 1.43 -10.12
N ALA A 32 -14.36 2.58 -9.50
CA ALA A 32 -13.25 2.80 -8.58
C ALA A 32 -13.30 1.82 -7.38
N TYR A 33 -14.48 1.59 -6.82
CA TYR A 33 -14.65 0.62 -5.72
C TYR A 33 -14.34 -0.81 -6.15
N ARG A 34 -14.75 -1.21 -7.35
CA ARG A 34 -14.41 -2.53 -7.92
C ARG A 34 -12.91 -2.71 -8.08
N VAL A 35 -12.23 -1.72 -8.66
CA VAL A 35 -10.79 -1.72 -8.84
C VAL A 35 -10.09 -1.82 -7.48
N TYR A 36 -10.50 -1.02 -6.50
CA TYR A 36 -9.99 -1.08 -5.14
C TYR A 36 -10.12 -2.48 -4.53
N LEU A 37 -11.30 -3.10 -4.62
CA LEU A 37 -11.52 -4.44 -4.09
C LEU A 37 -10.60 -5.46 -4.76
N THR A 38 -10.46 -5.42 -6.08
CA THR A 38 -9.58 -6.33 -6.81
C THR A 38 -8.16 -6.29 -6.27
N TYR A 39 -7.59 -5.09 -6.09
CA TYR A 39 -6.25 -4.96 -5.51
C TYR A 39 -6.23 -5.38 -4.05
N ALA A 40 -7.13 -4.84 -3.22
CA ALA A 40 -7.16 -5.11 -1.78
C ALA A 40 -7.26 -6.61 -1.46
N THR A 41 -8.00 -7.39 -2.25
CA THR A 41 -8.15 -8.84 -2.02
C THR A 41 -7.05 -9.68 -2.67
N SER A 42 -6.32 -9.13 -3.64
CA SER A 42 -5.25 -9.84 -4.35
C SER A 42 -3.90 -9.75 -3.66
N LEU A 43 -3.72 -8.75 -2.79
CA LEU A 43 -2.48 -8.61 -2.03
C LEU A 43 -2.41 -9.73 -0.97
N PRO A 44 -1.32 -10.51 -0.92
CA PRO A 44 -1.11 -11.44 0.17
C PRO A 44 -1.02 -10.67 1.49
N SER A 45 -1.45 -11.29 2.58
CA SER A 45 -1.21 -10.74 3.91
C SER A 45 0.30 -10.63 4.12
N ILE A 46 0.77 -9.51 4.68
CA ILE A 46 2.19 -9.30 5.02
C ILE A 46 2.68 -10.43 5.93
N LYS A 47 1.80 -10.98 6.78
CA LYS A 47 2.11 -12.11 7.68
C LYS A 47 2.40 -13.41 6.94
N ASP A 48 1.92 -13.54 5.71
CA ASP A 48 2.09 -14.75 4.89
C ASP A 48 3.35 -14.67 4.01
N ILE A 49 4.06 -13.52 4.03
CA ILE A 49 5.31 -13.34 3.30
C ILE A 49 6.43 -14.00 4.11
N GLN A 50 6.80 -15.23 3.74
CA GLN A 50 8.05 -15.84 4.20
C GLN A 50 9.21 -15.20 3.43
N TYR A 51 9.83 -14.19 4.05
CA TYR A 51 11.01 -13.53 3.50
C TYR A 51 12.27 -14.13 4.13
N GLU A 52 12.90 -15.05 3.42
CA GLU A 52 14.17 -15.68 3.79
C GLU A 52 15.26 -15.25 2.80
N PRO A 53 15.85 -14.04 2.98
CA PRO A 53 16.91 -13.59 2.09
C PRO A 53 18.18 -14.44 2.25
N PRO A 54 19.04 -14.48 1.22
CA PRO A 54 20.39 -15.02 1.38
C PRO A 54 21.12 -14.35 2.55
N GLN A 55 21.81 -15.15 3.36
CA GLN A 55 22.57 -14.67 4.52
C GLN A 55 24.00 -15.19 4.49
N SER A 56 24.91 -14.43 5.09
CA SER A 56 26.26 -14.88 5.36
C SER A 56 26.26 -15.97 6.44
N SER A 57 27.23 -16.89 6.37
CA SER A 57 27.52 -17.85 7.44
C SER A 57 28.66 -17.35 8.31
N GLU A 58 28.53 -17.50 9.63
CA GLU A 58 29.55 -17.11 10.60
C GLU A 58 30.28 -18.35 11.13
N ILE A 59 31.61 -18.35 11.02
CA ILE A 59 32.48 -19.45 11.48
C ILE A 59 33.14 -19.04 12.79
N PHE A 60 32.93 -19.84 13.85
CA PHE A 60 33.46 -19.59 15.19
C PHE A 60 34.52 -20.62 15.59
N ASP A 61 35.44 -20.23 16.48
CA ASP A 61 36.37 -21.15 17.12
C ASP A 61 35.70 -21.94 18.28
N ARG A 62 36.44 -22.88 18.88
CA ARG A 62 35.97 -23.68 20.02
C ARG A 62 35.63 -22.88 21.29
N SER A 63 36.10 -21.63 21.36
CA SER A 63 35.87 -20.72 22.47
C SER A 63 34.73 -19.73 22.19
N GLY A 64 34.12 -19.79 21.00
CA GLY A 64 33.04 -18.91 20.58
C GLY A 64 33.50 -17.59 19.96
N ASN A 65 34.80 -17.43 19.65
CA ASN A 65 35.26 -16.23 18.96
C ASN A 65 34.97 -16.33 17.47
N LEU A 66 34.45 -15.25 16.87
CA LEU A 66 34.22 -15.17 15.43
C LEU A 66 35.56 -15.21 14.69
N ILE A 67 35.74 -16.20 13.81
CA ILE A 67 36.91 -16.32 12.94
C ILE A 67 36.66 -15.55 11.65
N ARG A 68 35.53 -15.83 10.98
CA ARG A 68 35.19 -15.19 9.70
C ARG A 68 33.72 -15.34 9.34
N THR A 69 33.19 -14.30 8.69
CA THR A 69 31.92 -14.31 7.98
C THR A 69 32.16 -14.65 6.50
N VAL A 70 31.45 -15.65 5.98
CA VAL A 70 31.53 -16.09 4.59
C VAL A 70 30.18 -15.92 3.90
N TYR A 71 30.18 -15.44 2.66
CA TYR A 71 28.98 -15.24 1.88
C TYR A 71 29.15 -15.74 0.46
N PHE A 72 28.04 -16.09 -0.17
CA PHE A 72 28.01 -16.46 -1.58
C PHE A 72 27.75 -15.23 -2.46
N ALA A 73 26.52 -14.72 -2.43
CA ALA A 73 26.08 -13.60 -3.27
C ALA A 73 26.06 -12.25 -2.54
N GLU A 74 25.71 -12.25 -1.26
CA GLU A 74 25.44 -11.04 -0.49
C GLU A 74 26.08 -11.13 0.88
N ASP A 75 26.80 -10.07 1.27
CA ASP A 75 27.30 -9.92 2.64
C ASP A 75 26.18 -9.38 3.53
N ARG A 76 25.43 -10.28 4.18
CA ARG A 76 24.22 -9.94 4.93
C ARG A 76 24.13 -10.72 6.23
N ILE A 77 23.95 -10.00 7.34
CA ILE A 77 23.73 -10.58 8.67
C ILE A 77 22.31 -10.23 9.12
N TYR A 78 21.60 -11.22 9.68
CA TYR A 78 20.30 -10.99 10.30
C TYR A 78 20.47 -10.23 11.62
N VAL A 79 19.72 -9.15 11.79
CA VAL A 79 19.60 -8.47 13.08
C VAL A 79 18.12 -8.24 13.35
N PRO A 80 17.56 -8.73 14.46
CA PRO A 80 16.17 -8.46 14.80
C PRO A 80 16.00 -6.96 15.11
N LEU A 81 14.86 -6.38 14.72
CA LEU A 81 14.61 -4.94 14.88
C LEU A 81 14.76 -4.45 16.33
N SER A 82 14.48 -5.30 17.32
CA SER A 82 14.65 -5.00 18.75
C SER A 82 16.10 -4.75 19.17
N GLU A 83 17.08 -5.23 18.41
CA GLU A 83 18.51 -5.01 18.66
C GLU A 83 19.05 -3.76 17.92
N VAL A 84 18.25 -3.18 17.03
CA VAL A 84 18.63 -1.97 16.28
C VAL A 84 18.41 -0.74 17.16
N PRO A 85 19.42 0.14 17.30
CA PRO A 85 19.28 1.37 18.08
C PRO A 85 18.18 2.30 17.54
N GLN A 86 17.33 2.84 18.42
CA GLN A 86 16.22 3.70 18.02
C GLN A 86 16.67 4.93 17.22
N ASN A 87 17.80 5.54 17.61
CA ASN A 87 18.37 6.68 16.89
C ASN A 87 18.80 6.34 15.46
N PHE A 88 19.19 5.09 15.19
CA PHE A 88 19.48 4.64 13.83
C PHE A 88 18.20 4.49 13.01
N ILE A 89 17.15 3.90 13.60
CA ILE A 89 15.83 3.76 12.97
C ILE A 89 15.28 5.15 12.61
N ASP A 90 15.31 6.08 13.56
CA ASP A 90 14.82 7.44 13.37
C ASP A 90 15.61 8.19 12.29
N ALA A 91 16.94 8.02 12.25
CA ALA A 91 17.79 8.63 11.23
C ALA A 91 17.51 8.07 9.83
N LEU A 92 17.26 6.77 9.71
CA LEU A 92 16.90 6.14 8.44
C LEU A 92 15.54 6.64 7.95
N ILE A 93 14.52 6.68 8.83
CA ILE A 93 13.19 7.22 8.52
C ILE A 93 13.30 8.66 8.04
N ALA A 94 13.98 9.53 8.79
CA ALA A 94 14.14 10.94 8.44
C ALA A 94 14.93 11.20 7.15
N SER A 95 15.65 10.19 6.64
CA SER A 95 16.42 10.29 5.39
C SER A 95 15.65 9.78 4.17
N GLU A 96 14.72 8.85 4.35
CA GLU A 96 13.99 8.15 3.25
C GLU A 96 12.55 8.65 3.08
N ASP A 97 11.89 9.07 4.17
CA ASP A 97 10.54 9.67 4.21
C ASP A 97 10.62 11.20 4.25
#